data_AF-A0A6P7TQA5-F1
#
_entry.id   AF-A0A6P7TQA5-F1
#
_cell.length_a   1.000
_cell.length_b   1.000
_cell.length_c   1.000
_cell.angle_alpha   90.00
_cell.angle_beta   90.00
_cell.angle_gamma   90.00
#
_symmetry.space_group_name_H-M   'P 1'
#
loop_
_entity.id
_entity.type
_entity.pdbx_description
1 polymer ?
#
loop_
_entity_poly.entity_id
_entity_poly.type
_entity_poly.pdbx_seq_one_letter_code
_entity_poly.pdbx_strand_id
1 'polypeptide(L)'
;MLENLLRGSEQSKVVLIQDTVKQSGYPLTACFLKFLSTRYEQVHVLLLDPSAECLRNIVPEENISRCIYHNLYSDPLNWLGNADVTVTSTDFIDFLRRRVTSSVHNVAVVICSLTSLIIHRSPAYTCQFLEKLGNRHSSPFPDVSIGQVVSLVHQDLHNEYTLKQLRYVSSSVISLLEDSSVNHLTNCNVVHRRLSGKIFKSKEQYQLLNSFELKAVKELQTTNLRPNDRPQVDPTANLTFKLNLSDTEKVARSQQVLPHIQIQNRQQELQSSTMSGQGQIFYEPDDADDFDDEDPDDDLDI
;
A
#
# COMPACT_ATOMS: atom_id res chain seq x y z
N MET A 1 -0.64 -4.68 -12.87
CA MET A 1 0.16 -3.66 -12.14
C MET A 1 1.57 -4.16 -11.85
N LEU A 2 1.75 -5.39 -11.39
CA LEU A 2 3.06 -5.96 -11.03
C LEU A 2 4.10 -5.82 -12.15
N GLU A 3 3.73 -6.22 -13.37
CA GLU A 3 4.62 -6.12 -14.54
C GLU A 3 5.05 -4.67 -14.83
N ASN A 4 4.14 -3.71 -14.66
CA ASN A 4 4.45 -2.29 -14.87
C ASN A 4 5.43 -1.75 -13.82
N LEU A 5 5.30 -2.20 -12.57
CA LEU A 5 6.24 -1.86 -11.49
C LEU A 5 7.64 -2.45 -11.76
N LEU A 6 7.71 -3.69 -12.25
CA LEU A 6 8.97 -4.36 -12.61
C LEU A 6 9.67 -3.65 -13.77
N ARG A 7 8.93 -3.39 -14.86
CA ARG A 7 9.44 -2.70 -16.05
C ARG A 7 9.71 -1.22 -15.83
N GLY A 8 9.17 -0.63 -14.75
CA GLY A 8 9.30 0.79 -14.45
C GLY A 8 8.40 1.71 -15.28
N SER A 9 7.41 1.16 -15.99
CA SER A 9 6.41 1.94 -16.71
C SER A 9 5.43 2.63 -15.75
N GLU A 10 5.14 2.00 -14.60
CA GLU A 10 4.47 2.66 -13.48
C GLU A 10 5.50 3.12 -12.45
N GLN A 11 5.48 4.41 -12.09
CA GLN A 11 6.43 4.94 -11.11
C GLN A 11 6.03 4.54 -9.69
N SER A 12 6.98 3.98 -8.94
CA SER A 12 6.82 3.71 -7.51
C SER A 12 8.12 4.00 -6.78
N LYS A 13 8.03 4.82 -5.72
CA LYS A 13 9.17 5.26 -4.91
C LYS A 13 9.68 4.13 -4.02
N VAL A 14 8.77 3.49 -3.29
CA VAL A 14 9.05 2.39 -2.37
C VAL A 14 8.10 1.24 -2.67
N VAL A 15 8.67 0.11 -3.07
CA VAL A 15 7.96 -1.15 -3.30
C VAL A 15 8.25 -2.07 -2.12
N LEU A 16 7.21 -2.45 -1.40
CA LEU A 16 7.26 -3.43 -0.32
C LEU A 16 6.70 -4.76 -0.80
N ILE A 17 7.52 -5.80 -0.78
CA ILE A 17 7.12 -7.18 -1.01
C ILE A 17 6.86 -7.80 0.37
N GLN A 18 5.68 -8.37 0.57
CA GLN A 18 5.33 -9.10 1.78
C GLN A 18 5.23 -10.58 1.43
N ASP A 19 6.03 -11.39 2.09
CA ASP A 19 6.08 -12.83 1.87
C ASP A 19 5.81 -13.59 3.16
N THR A 20 5.82 -14.92 3.09
CA THR A 20 5.77 -15.82 4.26
C THR A 20 6.79 -16.92 4.08
N VAL A 21 7.06 -17.68 5.15
CA VAL A 21 7.85 -18.93 5.07
C VAL A 21 7.27 -19.92 4.05
N LYS A 22 5.95 -19.93 3.82
CA LYS A 22 5.31 -20.82 2.85
C LYS A 22 5.43 -20.33 1.41
N GLN A 23 5.49 -19.02 1.19
CA GLN A 23 5.62 -18.42 -0.14
C GLN A 23 6.69 -17.33 -0.09
N SER A 24 7.92 -17.69 -0.44
CA SER A 24 9.06 -16.75 -0.41
C SER A 24 8.95 -15.66 -1.48
N GLY A 25 9.29 -14.44 -1.11
CA GLY A 25 9.39 -13.27 -1.97
C GLY A 25 10.79 -13.02 -2.51
N TYR A 26 11.75 -13.89 -2.16
CA TYR A 26 13.09 -13.83 -2.70
C TYR A 26 13.13 -13.90 -4.25
N PRO A 27 12.42 -14.83 -4.93
CA PRO A 27 12.44 -14.89 -6.39
C PRO A 27 11.93 -13.61 -7.06
N LEU A 28 10.92 -12.96 -6.47
CA LEU A 28 10.40 -11.70 -6.97
C LEU A 28 11.37 -10.55 -6.71
N THR A 29 12.04 -10.52 -5.56
CA THR A 29 13.08 -9.55 -5.24
C THR A 29 14.26 -9.66 -6.21
N ALA A 30 14.69 -10.88 -6.53
CA ALA A 30 15.68 -11.19 -7.56
C ALA A 30 15.25 -10.67 -8.94
N CYS A 31 13.99 -10.88 -9.31
CA CYS A 31 13.41 -10.35 -10.55
C CYS A 31 13.50 -8.82 -10.60
N PHE A 32 13.11 -8.13 -9.52
CA PHE A 32 13.28 -6.68 -9.40
C PHE A 32 14.73 -6.24 -9.55
N LEU A 33 15.68 -6.90 -8.86
CA LEU A 33 17.11 -6.60 -8.98
C LEU A 33 17.58 -6.65 -10.44
N LYS A 34 17.14 -7.66 -11.20
CA LYS A 34 17.46 -7.79 -12.62
C LYS A 34 16.94 -6.57 -13.41
N PHE A 35 15.67 -6.21 -13.27
CA PHE A 35 15.10 -5.04 -13.94
C PHE A 35 15.74 -3.72 -13.50
N LEU A 36 16.10 -3.58 -12.23
CA LEU A 36 16.77 -2.39 -11.70
C LEU A 36 18.18 -2.25 -12.29
N SER A 37 18.93 -3.35 -12.40
CA SER A 37 20.30 -3.34 -12.96
C SER A 37 20.37 -2.82 -14.40
N THR A 38 19.30 -3.03 -15.18
CA THR A 38 19.20 -2.53 -16.55
C THR A 38 18.80 -1.04 -16.60
N ARG A 39 17.93 -0.60 -15.68
CA ARG A 39 17.30 0.74 -15.70
C ARG A 39 18.11 1.83 -15.01
N TYR A 40 18.90 1.47 -14.00
CA TYR A 40 19.63 2.41 -13.16
C TYR A 40 21.13 2.31 -13.41
N GLU A 41 21.83 3.43 -13.21
CA GLU A 41 23.29 3.50 -13.38
C GLU A 41 24.00 2.70 -12.29
N GLN A 42 23.41 2.66 -11.09
CA GLN A 42 23.90 1.91 -9.95
C GLN A 42 22.75 1.38 -9.10
N VAL A 43 22.92 0.18 -8.55
CA VAL A 43 21.96 -0.48 -7.66
C VAL A 43 22.67 -0.91 -6.39
N HIS A 44 22.26 -0.38 -5.25
CA HIS A 44 22.77 -0.80 -3.95
C HIS A 44 21.91 -1.92 -3.38
N VAL A 45 22.52 -3.05 -3.06
CA VAL A 45 21.83 -4.23 -2.54
C VAL A 45 22.24 -4.46 -1.08
N LEU A 46 21.33 -4.22 -0.15
CA LEU A 46 21.53 -4.47 1.28
C LEU A 46 21.15 -5.91 1.62
N LEU A 47 22.15 -6.73 1.93
CA LEU A 47 22.00 -8.16 2.20
C LEU A 47 21.85 -8.43 3.69
N LEU A 48 20.67 -8.19 4.25
CA LEU A 48 20.39 -8.53 5.66
C LEU A 48 19.97 -10.00 5.83
N ASP A 49 19.25 -10.51 4.85
CA ASP A 49 18.82 -11.89 4.66
C ASP A 49 18.33 -11.96 3.20
N PRO A 50 18.92 -12.75 2.28
CA PRO A 50 19.82 -13.90 2.45
C PRO A 50 21.32 -13.56 2.23
N SER A 51 22.17 -14.59 2.21
CA SER A 51 23.58 -14.46 1.87
C SER A 51 23.80 -13.96 0.44
N ALA A 52 24.95 -13.30 0.19
CA ALA A 52 25.34 -12.81 -1.13
C ALA A 52 25.37 -13.92 -2.20
N GLU A 53 25.61 -15.16 -1.75
CA GLU A 53 25.66 -16.35 -2.57
C GLU A 53 24.36 -16.63 -3.32
N CYS A 54 23.23 -16.36 -2.66
CA CYS A 54 21.91 -16.58 -3.23
C CYS A 54 21.71 -15.72 -4.47
N LEU A 55 22.23 -14.49 -4.46
CA LEU A 55 22.04 -13.51 -5.54
C LEU A 55 23.06 -13.63 -6.68
N ARG A 56 23.92 -14.64 -6.65
CA ARG A 56 24.90 -14.87 -7.72
C ARG A 56 24.21 -15.14 -9.05
N ASN A 57 24.76 -14.60 -10.13
CA ASN A 57 24.33 -14.83 -11.51
C ASN A 57 22.87 -14.43 -11.83
N ILE A 58 22.23 -13.59 -11.00
CA ILE A 58 20.90 -13.05 -11.30
C ILE A 58 20.97 -11.93 -12.34
N VAL A 59 21.97 -11.08 -12.18
CA VAL A 59 22.20 -9.89 -12.99
C VAL A 59 22.94 -10.30 -14.27
N PRO A 60 22.53 -9.80 -15.46
CA PRO A 60 23.27 -10.02 -16.71
C PRO A 60 24.73 -9.56 -16.58
N GLU A 61 25.66 -10.27 -17.21
CA GLU A 61 27.10 -10.01 -17.08
C GLU A 61 27.49 -8.54 -17.34
N GLU A 62 26.88 -7.94 -18.36
CA GLU A 62 27.04 -6.53 -18.74
C GLU A 62 26.62 -5.52 -17.66
N ASN A 63 25.76 -5.92 -16.70
CA ASN A 63 25.23 -5.05 -15.65
C ASN A 63 25.79 -5.36 -14.26
N ILE A 64 26.65 -6.39 -14.11
CA ILE A 64 27.20 -6.79 -12.80
C ILE A 64 27.90 -5.62 -12.10
N SER A 65 28.67 -4.82 -12.85
CA SER A 65 29.41 -3.66 -12.31
C SER A 65 28.53 -2.55 -11.74
N ARG A 66 27.23 -2.52 -12.10
CA ARG A 66 26.26 -1.55 -11.60
C ARG A 66 25.73 -1.95 -10.22
N CYS A 67 25.78 -3.23 -9.86
CA CYS A 67 25.23 -3.74 -8.61
C CYS A 67 26.30 -3.78 -7.51
N ILE A 68 26.14 -2.98 -6.46
CA ILE A 68 27.01 -2.96 -5.29
C ILE A 68 26.32 -3.69 -4.14
N TYR A 69 26.90 -4.81 -3.72
CA TYR A 69 26.38 -5.64 -2.65
C TYR A 69 27.01 -5.27 -1.31
N HIS A 70 26.18 -4.99 -0.31
CA HIS A 70 26.58 -4.67 1.05
C HIS A 70 26.22 -5.84 1.95
N ASN A 71 27.25 -6.56 2.43
CA ASN A 71 27.05 -7.76 3.24
C ASN A 71 26.72 -7.39 4.69
N LEU A 72 25.44 -7.47 5.04
CA LEU A 72 24.94 -7.37 6.42
C LEU A 72 24.53 -8.74 6.99
N TYR A 73 24.72 -9.82 6.24
CA TYR A 73 24.26 -11.16 6.60
C TYR A 73 25.30 -11.90 7.43
N SER A 74 26.57 -11.86 7.03
CA SER A 74 27.63 -12.66 7.65
C SER A 74 28.00 -12.20 9.06
N ASP A 75 27.96 -10.89 9.32
CA ASP A 75 28.29 -10.31 10.63
C ASP A 75 27.50 -9.01 10.92
N PRO A 76 26.16 -9.07 11.00
CA PRO A 76 25.31 -7.88 11.16
C PRO A 76 25.61 -7.05 12.41
N LEU A 77 26.17 -7.68 13.44
CA LEU A 77 26.45 -7.09 14.75
C LEU A 77 27.95 -6.84 14.99
N ASN A 78 28.79 -7.05 13.98
CA ASN A 78 30.24 -6.88 14.03
C ASN A 78 30.92 -7.68 15.16
N TRP A 79 30.48 -8.91 15.40
CA TRP A 79 31.08 -9.82 16.37
C TRP A 79 32.49 -10.26 15.98
N LEU A 80 32.81 -10.27 14.68
CA LEU A 80 34.13 -10.60 14.16
C LEU A 80 35.07 -9.37 14.09
N GLY A 81 34.54 -8.17 14.34
CA GLY A 81 35.31 -6.92 14.41
C GLY A 81 35.75 -6.34 13.05
N ASN A 82 35.35 -6.94 11.94
CA ASN A 82 35.82 -6.60 10.59
C ASN A 82 34.70 -6.07 9.67
N ALA A 83 33.49 -5.84 10.20
CA ALA A 83 32.36 -5.41 9.38
C ALA A 83 32.45 -3.92 9.02
N ASP A 84 32.37 -3.62 7.72
CA ASP A 84 32.27 -2.25 7.18
C ASP A 84 30.90 -1.61 7.47
N VAL A 85 29.88 -2.44 7.70
CA VAL A 85 28.51 -2.02 7.92
C VAL A 85 27.84 -2.95 8.95
N THR A 86 27.09 -2.35 9.87
CA THR A 86 26.34 -3.05 10.92
C THR A 86 24.86 -2.67 10.90
N VAL A 87 23.99 -3.54 11.38
CA VAL A 87 22.54 -3.24 11.46
C VAL A 87 22.21 -2.27 12.60
N THR A 88 22.99 -2.29 13.69
CA THR A 88 22.69 -1.58 14.95
C THR A 88 23.31 -0.20 15.10
N SER A 89 24.40 0.14 14.40
CA SER A 89 25.05 1.45 14.56
C SER A 89 25.15 2.27 13.27
N THR A 90 25.14 1.63 12.10
CA THR A 90 25.23 2.35 10.81
C THR A 90 24.05 3.28 10.56
N ASP A 91 24.36 4.55 10.24
CA ASP A 91 23.43 5.41 9.51
C ASP A 91 23.44 4.96 8.03
N PHE A 92 22.42 4.21 7.63
CA PHE A 92 22.33 3.66 6.27
C PHE A 92 22.23 4.72 5.18
N ILE A 93 21.65 5.88 5.50
CA ILE A 93 21.53 6.96 4.52
C ILE A 93 22.91 7.54 4.22
N ASP A 94 23.67 7.87 5.27
CA ASP A 94 25.04 8.35 5.11
C ASP A 94 25.99 7.29 4.53
N PHE A 95 25.82 6.03 4.94
CA PHE A 95 26.57 4.92 4.41
C PHE A 95 26.36 4.74 2.90
N LEU A 96 25.10 4.71 2.45
CA LEU A 96 24.80 4.64 1.02
C LEU A 96 25.36 5.85 0.29
N ARG A 97 25.23 7.07 0.85
CA ARG A 97 25.73 8.32 0.24
C ARG A 97 27.22 8.25 -0.07
N ARG A 98 28.02 7.75 0.86
CA ARG A 98 29.47 7.61 0.69
C ARG A 98 29.87 6.54 -0.33
N ARG A 99 28.95 5.63 -0.68
CA ARG A 99 29.17 4.52 -1.60
C ARG A 99 28.63 4.78 -3.01
N VAL A 100 27.88 5.86 -3.23
CA VAL A 100 27.49 6.28 -4.58
C VAL A 100 28.70 6.82 -5.32
N THR A 101 28.92 6.38 -6.56
CA THR A 101 30.04 6.83 -7.39
C THR A 101 29.79 8.28 -7.85
N SER A 102 30.82 9.13 -7.86
CA SER A 102 30.66 10.57 -8.18
C SER A 102 30.08 10.90 -9.56
N SER A 103 30.15 9.96 -10.52
CA SER A 103 29.60 10.13 -11.87
C SER A 103 28.14 9.66 -12.01
N VAL A 104 27.57 9.07 -10.96
CA VAL A 104 26.24 8.45 -10.96
C VAL A 104 25.22 9.45 -10.40
N HIS A 105 24.11 9.61 -11.11
CA HIS A 105 23.04 10.54 -10.75
C HIS A 105 21.70 9.82 -10.51
N ASN A 106 21.58 8.56 -10.93
CA ASN A 106 20.35 7.80 -10.78
C ASN A 106 20.60 6.40 -10.21
N VAL A 107 20.08 6.18 -9.00
CA VAL A 107 20.35 5.00 -8.17
C VAL A 107 19.05 4.29 -7.81
N ALA A 108 19.12 2.97 -7.69
CA ALA A 108 18.10 2.17 -7.03
C ALA A 108 18.66 1.47 -5.79
N VAL A 109 17.76 1.14 -4.86
CA VAL A 109 18.13 0.43 -3.63
C VAL A 109 17.26 -0.83 -3.51
N VAL A 110 17.90 -1.97 -3.27
CA VAL A 110 17.25 -3.24 -2.96
C VAL A 110 17.59 -3.62 -1.54
N ILE A 111 16.58 -3.83 -0.71
CA ILE A 111 16.72 -4.25 0.69
C ILE A 111 16.16 -5.66 0.80
N CYS A 112 17.05 -6.66 0.88
CA CYS A 112 16.65 -8.06 0.78
C CYS A 112 15.80 -8.55 1.94
N SER A 113 15.87 -7.90 3.11
CA SER A 113 14.93 -8.12 4.19
C SER A 113 14.93 -6.93 5.17
N LEU A 114 13.75 -6.39 5.46
CA LEU A 114 13.55 -5.38 6.49
C LEU A 114 13.46 -5.99 7.90
N THR A 115 13.25 -7.30 8.01
CA THR A 115 13.02 -7.98 9.29
C THR A 115 14.15 -7.72 10.28
N SER A 116 15.40 -7.85 9.85
CA SER A 116 16.57 -7.58 10.71
C SER A 116 16.63 -6.12 11.18
N LEU A 117 16.29 -5.15 10.31
CA LEU A 117 16.20 -3.73 10.72
C LEU A 117 15.11 -3.50 11.76
N ILE A 118 13.92 -4.08 11.54
CA ILE A 118 12.79 -3.94 12.46
C ILE A 118 13.14 -4.48 13.84
N ILE A 119 13.78 -5.66 13.90
CA ILE A 119 14.19 -6.32 15.15
C ILE A 119 15.27 -5.50 15.88
N HIS A 120 16.28 -5.01 15.17
CA HIS A 120 17.44 -4.38 15.81
C HIS A 120 17.34 -2.85 16.00
N ARG A 121 16.45 -2.15 15.28
CA ARG A 121 16.33 -0.68 15.33
C ARG A 121 14.95 -0.15 15.65
N SER A 122 13.90 -0.97 15.58
CA SER A 122 12.45 -0.65 15.68
C SER A 122 11.71 -0.43 14.35
N PRO A 123 10.38 -0.67 14.32
CA PRO A 123 9.52 -0.33 13.19
C PRO A 123 9.59 1.14 12.76
N ALA A 124 9.65 2.06 13.73
CA ALA A 124 9.65 3.50 13.48
C ALA A 124 10.91 3.93 12.71
N TYR A 125 12.08 3.42 13.13
CA TYR A 125 13.32 3.66 12.41
C TYR A 125 13.24 3.15 10.96
N THR A 126 12.75 1.92 10.76
CA THR A 126 12.62 1.33 9.42
C THR A 126 11.70 2.15 8.52
N CYS A 127 10.58 2.64 9.05
CA CYS A 127 9.66 3.51 8.31
C CYS A 127 10.33 4.82 7.89
N GLN A 128 11.00 5.50 8.83
CA GLN A 128 11.75 6.73 8.54
C GLN A 128 12.87 6.51 7.52
N PHE A 129 13.54 5.37 7.58
CA PHE A 129 14.58 5.00 6.63
C PHE A 129 14.02 4.85 5.21
N LEU A 130 12.92 4.10 5.05
CA LEU A 130 12.24 3.95 3.76
C LEU A 130 11.71 5.29 3.23
N GLU A 131 11.13 6.10 4.09
CA GLU A 131 10.63 7.43 3.73
C GLU A 131 11.76 8.35 3.24
N LYS A 132 12.89 8.38 3.95
CA LYS A 132 14.08 9.17 3.54
C LYS A 132 14.64 8.72 2.20
N LEU A 133 14.65 7.42 1.92
CA LEU A 133 15.08 6.92 0.61
C LEU A 133 14.07 7.24 -0.50
N GLY A 134 12.77 7.22 -0.19
CA GLY A 134 11.70 7.51 -1.15
C GLY A 134 11.45 9.01 -1.40
N ASN A 135 11.98 9.89 -0.55
CA ASN A 135 11.76 11.33 -0.64
C ASN A 135 12.63 11.98 -1.73
N ARG A 136 11.99 12.47 -2.80
CA ARG A 136 12.66 13.15 -3.92
C ARG A 136 12.94 14.63 -3.67
N HIS A 137 12.19 15.28 -2.77
CA HIS A 137 12.32 16.72 -2.50
C HIS A 137 13.38 17.03 -1.45
N SER A 138 13.60 16.10 -0.53
CA SER A 138 14.75 16.09 0.38
C SER A 138 15.56 14.82 0.18
N SER A 139 16.06 14.63 -1.06
CA SER A 139 17.02 13.55 -1.31
C SER A 139 18.18 13.73 -0.33
N PRO A 140 18.55 12.71 0.46
CA PRO A 140 19.69 12.81 1.35
C PRO A 140 21.04 12.75 0.60
N PHE A 141 20.99 12.67 -0.73
CA PHE A 141 22.13 12.66 -1.63
C PHE A 141 22.12 13.95 -2.47
N PRO A 142 23.10 14.84 -2.31
CA PRO A 142 23.26 15.96 -3.24
C PRO A 142 23.55 15.41 -4.65
N ASP A 143 22.84 15.92 -5.65
CA ASP A 143 22.99 15.58 -7.07
C ASP A 143 22.67 14.13 -7.49
N VAL A 144 22.18 13.30 -6.56
CA VAL A 144 21.77 11.92 -6.84
C VAL A 144 20.29 11.73 -6.54
N SER A 145 19.59 11.14 -7.51
CA SER A 145 18.20 10.73 -7.38
C SER A 145 18.12 9.24 -7.05
N ILE A 146 17.37 8.89 -6.00
CA ILE A 146 16.90 7.53 -5.81
C ILE A 146 15.59 7.38 -6.57
N GLY A 147 15.62 6.60 -7.66
CA GLY A 147 14.43 6.42 -8.47
C GLY A 147 13.42 5.44 -7.88
N GLN A 148 13.90 4.34 -7.30
CA GLN A 148 13.08 3.28 -6.73
C GLN A 148 13.82 2.51 -5.62
N VAL A 149 13.10 2.23 -4.53
CA VAL A 149 13.49 1.32 -3.45
C VAL A 149 12.61 0.09 -3.53
N VAL A 150 13.22 -1.10 -3.51
CA VAL A 150 12.52 -2.38 -3.41
C VAL A 150 12.93 -3.04 -2.11
N SER A 151 11.97 -3.46 -1.30
CA SER A 151 12.22 -4.05 0.01
C SER A 151 11.33 -5.26 0.25
N LEU A 152 11.86 -6.27 0.93
CA LEU A 152 11.12 -7.47 1.35
C LEU A 152 10.87 -7.44 2.86
N VAL A 153 9.71 -7.93 3.30
CA VAL A 153 9.42 -8.21 4.70
C VAL A 153 8.72 -9.56 4.84
N HIS A 154 9.22 -10.38 5.76
CA HIS A 154 8.63 -11.66 6.15
C HIS A 154 7.46 -11.39 7.10
N GLN A 155 6.24 -11.37 6.57
CA GLN A 155 5.10 -10.81 7.29
C GLN A 155 4.69 -11.68 8.49
N ASP A 156 4.99 -12.98 8.45
CA ASP A 156 4.75 -13.94 9.53
C ASP A 156 5.68 -13.75 10.74
N LEU A 157 6.69 -12.87 10.65
CA LEU A 157 7.57 -12.52 11.75
C LEU A 157 7.18 -11.21 12.47
N HIS A 158 6.16 -10.50 11.99
CA HIS A 158 5.76 -9.20 12.53
C HIS A 158 4.26 -9.15 12.80
N ASN A 159 3.86 -8.33 13.77
CA ASN A 159 2.44 -8.09 14.02
C ASN A 159 1.83 -7.14 12.97
N GLU A 160 0.50 -7.16 12.86
CA GLU A 160 -0.24 -6.32 11.90
C GLU A 160 -0.03 -4.82 12.11
N TYR A 161 0.24 -4.36 13.33
CA TYR A 161 0.52 -2.95 13.59
C TYR A 161 1.79 -2.49 12.86
N THR A 162 2.89 -3.22 13.03
CA THR A 162 4.16 -2.97 12.33
C THR A 162 3.98 -3.06 10.82
N LEU A 163 3.26 -4.09 10.33
CA LEU A 163 3.01 -4.27 8.90
C LEU A 163 2.18 -3.12 8.32
N LYS A 164 1.16 -2.63 9.04
CA LYS A 164 0.35 -1.48 8.63
C LYS A 164 1.21 -0.22 8.48
N GLN A 165 2.15 0.04 9.39
CA GLN A 165 3.09 1.16 9.28
C GLN A 165 3.96 1.05 8.02
N LEU A 166 4.52 -0.13 7.74
CA LEU A 166 5.33 -0.37 6.54
C LEU A 166 4.52 -0.21 5.26
N ARG A 167 3.30 -0.75 5.22
CA ARG A 167 2.35 -0.57 4.10
C ARG A 167 2.07 0.92 3.89
N TYR A 168 1.87 1.68 4.97
CA TYR A 168 1.57 3.11 4.92
C TYR A 168 2.71 3.98 4.38
N VAL A 169 3.98 3.64 4.60
CA VAL A 169 5.10 4.39 4.01
C VAL A 169 5.45 3.94 2.58
N SER A 170 4.91 2.81 2.12
CA SER A 170 5.27 2.21 0.83
C SER A 170 4.32 2.62 -0.30
N SER A 171 4.82 3.19 -1.40
CA SER A 171 3.96 3.56 -2.54
C SER A 171 3.36 2.36 -3.27
N SER A 172 4.02 1.21 -3.24
CA SER A 172 3.43 -0.06 -3.69
C SER A 172 3.64 -1.15 -2.64
N VAL A 173 2.62 -1.98 -2.45
CA VAL A 173 2.68 -3.19 -1.62
C VAL A 173 2.31 -4.38 -2.50
N ILE A 174 3.14 -5.41 -2.50
CA ILE A 174 2.92 -6.68 -3.19
C ILE A 174 2.88 -7.77 -2.13
N SER A 175 1.69 -8.25 -1.78
CA SER A 175 1.50 -9.30 -0.78
C SER A 175 1.37 -10.64 -1.48
N LEU A 176 2.35 -11.53 -1.26
CA LEU A 176 2.33 -12.88 -1.84
C LEU A 176 1.33 -13.75 -1.08
N LEU A 177 0.56 -14.50 -1.85
CA LEU A 177 -0.46 -15.41 -1.32
C LEU A 177 0.10 -16.82 -1.31
N GLU A 178 -0.18 -17.55 -0.24
CA GLU A 178 0.05 -18.98 -0.19
C GLU A 178 -0.70 -19.64 -1.35
N ASP A 179 0.01 -20.39 -2.20
CA ASP A 179 -0.62 -21.17 -3.25
C ASP A 179 -0.36 -22.66 -3.05
N SER A 180 -1.37 -23.45 -3.39
CA SER A 180 -1.28 -24.90 -3.48
C SER A 180 -0.55 -25.19 -4.79
N SER A 181 0.79 -25.27 -4.71
CA SER A 181 1.74 -25.39 -5.82
C SER A 181 1.29 -26.29 -6.98
N VAL A 182 0.53 -25.75 -7.93
CA VAL A 182 0.31 -26.35 -9.23
C VAL A 182 0.87 -25.37 -10.26
N ASN A 183 2.01 -25.71 -10.86
CA ASN A 183 2.65 -25.06 -12.03
C ASN A 183 3.57 -23.82 -11.83
N HIS A 184 4.23 -23.64 -10.67
CA HIS A 184 5.12 -22.48 -10.44
C HIS A 184 4.45 -21.11 -10.64
N LEU A 185 3.12 -21.09 -10.49
CA LEU A 185 2.34 -19.87 -10.50
C LEU A 185 2.31 -19.34 -9.07
N THR A 186 2.44 -18.03 -8.93
CA THR A 186 2.32 -17.36 -7.63
C THR A 186 1.26 -16.29 -7.73
N ASN A 187 0.31 -16.33 -6.81
CA ASN A 187 -0.71 -15.30 -6.68
C ASN A 187 -0.22 -14.20 -5.73
N CYS A 188 -0.60 -12.96 -6.00
CA CYS A 188 -0.29 -11.83 -5.15
C CYS A 188 -1.42 -10.80 -5.19
N ASN A 189 -1.54 -10.04 -4.11
CA ASN A 189 -2.33 -8.81 -4.10
C ASN A 189 -1.36 -7.64 -4.31
N VAL A 190 -1.72 -6.73 -5.20
CA VAL A 190 -0.95 -5.51 -5.46
C VAL A 190 -1.80 -4.31 -5.05
N VAL A 191 -1.26 -3.49 -4.17
CA VAL A 191 -1.81 -2.17 -3.84
C VAL A 191 -0.80 -1.13 -4.29
N HIS A 192 -1.21 -0.20 -5.15
CA HIS A 192 -0.35 0.85 -5.66
C HIS A 192 -1.00 2.22 -5.48
N ARG A 193 -0.27 3.15 -4.86
CA ARG A 193 -0.66 4.55 -4.69
C ARG A 193 0.05 5.38 -5.74
N ARG A 194 -0.73 5.91 -6.69
CA ARG A 194 -0.22 6.78 -7.75
C ARG A 194 0.17 8.15 -7.18
N LEU A 195 0.98 8.88 -7.93
CA LEU A 195 1.33 10.27 -7.59
C LEU A 195 0.11 11.20 -7.52
N SER A 196 -0.98 10.85 -8.21
CA SER A 196 -2.26 11.57 -8.14
C SER A 196 -3.06 11.30 -6.86
N GLY A 197 -2.57 10.45 -5.95
CA GLY A 197 -3.30 9.99 -4.77
C GLY A 197 -4.20 8.77 -5.00
N LYS A 198 -4.60 8.50 -6.27
CA LYS A 198 -5.46 7.36 -6.61
C LYS A 198 -4.83 6.03 -6.19
N ILE A 199 -5.61 5.22 -5.49
CA ILE A 199 -5.22 3.87 -5.06
C ILE A 199 -5.71 2.86 -6.10
N PHE A 200 -4.81 1.99 -6.55
CA PHE A 200 -5.11 0.85 -7.41
C PHE A 200 -4.91 -0.43 -6.61
N LYS A 201 -5.92 -1.30 -6.59
CA LYS A 201 -5.90 -2.61 -5.93
C LYS A 201 -6.17 -3.69 -6.98
N SER A 202 -5.32 -4.70 -7.07
CA SER A 202 -5.51 -5.84 -7.98
C SER A 202 -5.05 -7.16 -7.33
N LYS A 203 -5.64 -8.26 -7.80
CA LYS A 203 -5.13 -9.61 -7.52
C LYS A 203 -4.50 -10.13 -8.81
N GLU A 204 -3.24 -10.49 -8.77
CA GLU A 204 -2.45 -10.86 -9.94
C GLU A 204 -1.78 -12.22 -9.74
N GLN A 205 -1.71 -13.01 -10.80
CA GLN A 205 -0.96 -14.25 -10.85
C GLN A 205 0.24 -14.06 -11.77
N TYR A 206 1.42 -14.46 -11.33
CA TYR A 206 2.64 -14.37 -12.12
C TYR A 206 3.40 -15.71 -12.16
N GLN A 207 4.24 -15.86 -13.18
CA GLN A 207 5.16 -16.99 -13.32
C GLN A 207 6.58 -16.47 -13.50
N LEU A 208 7.49 -16.96 -12.65
CA LEU A 208 8.93 -16.75 -12.80
C LEU A 208 9.59 -18.02 -13.32
N LEU A 209 10.59 -17.85 -14.18
CA LEU A 209 11.52 -18.92 -14.54
C LEU A 209 12.53 -19.15 -13.41
N ASN A 210 13.26 -20.27 -13.46
CA ASN A 210 14.38 -20.54 -12.54
C ASN A 210 15.50 -19.50 -12.65
N SER A 211 15.57 -18.77 -13.78
CA SER A 211 16.45 -17.62 -14.02
C SER A 211 15.94 -16.30 -13.39
N PHE A 212 14.86 -16.36 -12.60
CA PHE A 212 14.14 -15.20 -12.02
C PHE A 212 13.57 -14.24 -13.07
N GLU A 213 13.37 -14.73 -14.29
CA GLU A 213 12.76 -13.96 -15.37
C GLU A 213 11.23 -14.04 -15.31
N LEU A 214 10.60 -12.88 -15.50
CA LEU A 214 9.16 -12.78 -15.59
C LEU A 214 8.68 -13.38 -16.91
N LYS A 215 7.93 -14.48 -16.84
CA LYS A 215 7.37 -15.13 -18.03
C LYS A 215 5.97 -14.64 -18.36
N ALA A 216 5.12 -14.48 -17.34
CA ALA A 216 3.74 -14.06 -17.52
C ALA A 216 3.21 -13.39 -16.26
N VAL A 217 2.30 -12.42 -16.46
CA VAL A 217 1.45 -11.84 -15.42
C VAL A 217 0.03 -11.80 -15.95
N LYS A 218 -0.93 -12.25 -15.12
CA LYS A 218 -2.35 -12.23 -15.41
C LYS A 218 -3.09 -11.60 -14.24
N GLU A 219 -3.87 -10.57 -14.52
CA GLU A 219 -4.82 -10.05 -13.54
C GLU A 219 -5.96 -11.05 -13.36
N LEU A 220 -6.18 -11.45 -12.11
CA LEU A 220 -7.31 -12.28 -11.72
C LEU A 220 -8.47 -11.33 -11.47
N GLN A 221 -9.55 -11.51 -12.22
CA GLN A 221 -10.77 -10.78 -11.90
C GLN A 221 -11.17 -11.17 -10.48
N THR A 222 -11.14 -10.21 -9.57
CA THR A 222 -12.01 -10.27 -8.41
C THR A 222 -13.41 -10.32 -8.98
N THR A 223 -14.04 -11.50 -8.94
CA THR A 223 -15.50 -11.56 -8.97
C THR A 223 -15.92 -10.62 -7.85
N ASN A 224 -16.35 -9.41 -8.23
CA ASN A 224 -17.14 -8.55 -7.38
C ASN A 224 -18.43 -9.33 -7.16
N LEU A 225 -18.39 -10.33 -6.27
CA LEU A 225 -19.56 -10.73 -5.52
C LEU A 225 -19.92 -9.45 -4.80
N ARG A 226 -20.87 -8.71 -5.39
CA ARG A 226 -21.54 -7.61 -4.72
C ARG A 226 -21.89 -8.17 -3.32
N PRO A 227 -21.74 -7.40 -2.24
CA PRO A 227 -22.08 -7.85 -0.89
C PRO A 227 -23.51 -8.43 -0.75
N ASN A 228 -24.36 -8.28 -1.76
CA ASN A 228 -25.73 -8.75 -1.84
C ASN A 228 -25.95 -10.27 -1.98
N ASP A 229 -24.91 -11.09 -2.19
CA ASP A 229 -25.08 -12.56 -2.30
C ASP A 229 -24.76 -13.33 -1.00
N ARG A 230 -24.65 -12.64 0.14
CA ARG A 230 -24.85 -13.32 1.43
C ARG A 230 -26.37 -13.38 1.67
N PRO A 231 -26.97 -14.52 2.05
CA PRO A 231 -28.34 -14.50 2.55
C PRO A 231 -28.38 -13.47 3.68
N GLN A 232 -29.08 -12.37 3.43
CA GLN A 232 -29.15 -11.21 4.32
C GLN A 232 -29.76 -11.69 5.64
N VAL A 233 -28.91 -11.99 6.62
CA VAL A 233 -29.36 -12.26 7.97
C VAL A 233 -29.88 -10.92 8.48
N ASP A 234 -31.19 -10.84 8.71
CA ASP A 234 -31.84 -9.62 9.18
C ASP A 234 -31.11 -9.15 10.46
N PRO A 235 -30.40 -8.00 10.43
CA PRO A 235 -29.63 -7.51 11.56
C PRO A 235 -30.53 -7.18 12.76
N THR A 236 -31.85 -7.11 12.56
CA THR A 236 -32.83 -6.88 13.62
C THR A 236 -33.34 -8.16 14.29
N ALA A 237 -32.97 -9.35 13.80
CA ALA A 237 -33.50 -10.63 14.27
C ALA A 237 -33.16 -10.95 15.75
N ASN A 238 -32.07 -10.40 16.29
CA ASN A 238 -31.60 -10.66 17.66
C ASN A 238 -31.83 -9.50 18.64
N LEU A 239 -32.66 -8.52 18.28
CA LEU A 239 -32.94 -7.39 19.16
C LEU A 239 -34.07 -7.71 20.13
N THR A 240 -33.87 -7.35 21.40
CA THR A 240 -34.89 -7.45 22.45
C THR A 240 -35.99 -6.40 22.34
N PHE A 241 -35.89 -5.50 21.36
CA PHE A 241 -36.86 -4.47 21.05
C PHE A 241 -37.06 -4.36 19.53
N LYS A 242 -38.27 -3.99 19.13
CA LYS A 242 -38.72 -3.99 17.74
C LYS A 242 -38.29 -2.67 17.06
N LEU A 243 -37.35 -2.74 16.12
CA LEU A 243 -36.94 -1.58 15.30
C LEU A 243 -37.89 -1.31 14.12
N ASN A 244 -38.56 -2.34 13.62
CA ASN A 244 -39.46 -2.24 12.49
C ASN A 244 -40.90 -1.99 12.94
N LEU A 245 -41.55 -0.97 12.41
CA LEU A 245 -42.98 -0.74 12.60
C LEU A 245 -43.77 -1.77 11.77
N SER A 246 -44.81 -2.37 12.35
CA SER A 246 -45.80 -3.13 11.57
C SER A 246 -46.56 -2.20 10.63
N ASP A 247 -47.21 -2.76 9.61
CA ASP A 247 -47.98 -1.93 8.66
C ASP A 247 -49.08 -1.12 9.34
N THR A 248 -49.69 -1.67 10.40
CA THR A 248 -50.63 -0.95 11.27
C THR A 248 -49.98 0.22 12.00
N GLU A 249 -48.76 0.06 12.52
CA GLU A 249 -48.01 1.11 13.22
C GLU A 249 -47.49 2.18 12.24
N LYS A 250 -47.11 1.80 11.02
CA LYS A 250 -46.74 2.75 9.94
C LYS A 250 -47.92 3.63 9.55
N VAL A 251 -49.10 3.04 9.40
CA VAL A 251 -50.34 3.77 9.10
C VAL A 251 -50.72 4.70 10.27
N ALA A 252 -50.58 4.24 11.51
CA ALA A 252 -50.83 5.09 12.68
C ALA A 252 -49.84 6.27 12.76
N ARG A 253 -48.55 6.04 12.49
CA ARG A 253 -47.52 7.09 12.46
C ARG A 253 -47.76 8.11 11.34
N SER A 254 -48.17 7.68 10.14
CA SER A 254 -48.42 8.60 9.03
C SER A 254 -49.66 9.47 9.25
N GLN A 255 -50.62 9.00 10.06
CA GLN A 255 -51.80 9.77 10.45
C GLN A 255 -51.54 10.74 11.60
N GLN A 256 -50.43 10.59 12.32
CA GLN A 256 -50.07 11.54 13.38
C GLN A 256 -49.48 12.82 12.78
N VAL A 257 -50.24 13.91 12.88
CA VAL A 257 -49.76 15.25 12.55
C VAL A 257 -48.82 15.71 13.66
N LEU A 258 -47.57 16.01 13.30
CA LEU A 258 -46.55 16.49 14.24
C LEU A 258 -46.98 17.81 14.90
N PRO A 259 -46.69 18.02 16.20
CA PRO A 259 -47.09 19.23 16.92
C PRO A 259 -46.66 20.54 16.24
N HIS A 260 -45.46 20.59 15.63
CA HIS A 260 -44.98 21.78 14.94
C HIS A 260 -45.78 22.08 13.66
N ILE A 261 -46.24 21.05 12.94
CA ILE A 261 -47.13 21.22 11.77
C ILE A 261 -48.49 21.74 12.22
N GLN A 262 -49.00 21.30 13.38
CA GLN A 262 -50.24 21.85 13.94
C GLN A 262 -50.09 23.33 14.33
N ILE A 263 -48.94 23.71 14.89
CA ILE A 263 -48.62 25.11 15.21
C ILE A 263 -48.50 25.94 13.94
N GLN A 264 -47.83 25.44 12.91
CA GLN A 264 -47.67 26.11 11.62
C GLN A 264 -49.00 26.29 10.88
N ASN A 265 -49.86 25.25 10.86
CA ASN A 265 -51.19 25.33 10.28
C ASN A 265 -52.09 26.29 11.06
N ARG A 266 -52.03 26.29 12.39
CA ARG A 266 -52.76 27.26 13.22
C ARG A 266 -52.26 28.68 13.00
N GLN A 267 -50.95 28.88 12.85
CA GLN A 267 -50.38 30.18 12.50
C GLN A 267 -50.80 30.62 11.09
N GLN A 268 -50.87 29.71 10.11
CA GLN A 268 -51.39 30.01 8.77
C GLN A 268 -52.90 30.33 8.77
N GLU A 269 -53.72 29.66 9.59
CA GLU A 269 -55.14 29.98 9.78
C GLU A 269 -55.37 31.32 10.51
N LEU A 270 -54.48 31.69 11.44
CA LEU A 270 -54.46 33.02 12.07
C LEU A 270 -53.94 34.11 11.13
N GLN A 271 -53.07 33.75 10.18
CA GLN A 271 -52.54 34.65 9.14
C GLN A 271 -53.54 34.87 7.98
N SER A 272 -54.44 33.93 7.70
CA SER A 272 -55.47 34.11 6.66
C SER A 272 -56.58 35.09 7.04
N SER A 273 -56.71 35.41 8.34
CA SER A 273 -57.67 36.38 8.88
C SER A 273 -57.09 37.80 9.08
N THR A 274 -55.79 38.02 8.84
CA THR A 274 -55.17 39.35 8.94
C THR A 274 -54.14 39.55 7.82
N MET A 275 -54.47 40.38 6.84
CA MET A 275 -53.61 40.66 5.68
C MET A 275 -52.22 41.21 6.06
N SER A 276 -51.31 40.97 5.10
CA SER A 276 -50.12 41.74 4.72
C SER A 276 -48.79 41.52 5.48
N GLY A 277 -47.98 40.62 4.90
CA GLY A 277 -46.54 40.85 4.75
C GLY A 277 -45.63 39.90 5.53
N GLN A 278 -45.34 38.72 4.99
CA GLN A 278 -44.11 37.97 5.34
C GLN A 278 -43.56 37.25 4.11
N GLY A 279 -42.25 37.40 3.87
CA GLY A 279 -41.54 36.84 2.74
C GLY A 279 -41.45 35.32 2.82
N GLN A 280 -41.80 34.63 1.74
CA GLN A 280 -41.53 33.22 1.56
C GLN A 280 -40.07 33.05 1.14
N ILE A 281 -39.32 32.22 1.86
CA ILE A 281 -37.99 31.79 1.44
C ILE A 281 -38.19 30.61 0.49
N PHE A 282 -38.01 30.86 -0.80
CA PHE A 282 -37.93 29.82 -1.82
C PHE A 282 -36.45 29.43 -1.95
N TYR A 283 -36.17 28.15 -1.72
CA TYR A 283 -34.88 27.57 -2.07
C TYR A 283 -34.93 27.15 -3.53
N GLU A 284 -34.11 27.78 -4.36
CA GLU A 284 -33.87 27.40 -5.74
C GLU A 284 -32.48 26.75 -5.76
N PRO A 285 -32.38 25.45 -6.04
CA PRO A 285 -31.09 24.78 -6.16
C PRO A 285 -30.29 25.46 -7.28
N ASP A 286 -29.09 25.94 -6.98
CA ASP A 286 -28.22 26.54 -8.00
C ASP A 286 -27.28 25.49 -8.61
N ASP A 287 -26.68 25.81 -9.75
CA ASP A 287 -25.74 24.91 -10.45
C ASP A 287 -24.44 24.64 -9.65
N ALA A 288 -24.29 25.22 -8.45
CA ALA A 288 -23.19 25.00 -7.50
C ALA A 288 -23.61 24.18 -6.27
N ASP A 289 -24.91 23.84 -6.14
CA ASP A 289 -25.38 22.76 -5.26
C ASP A 289 -25.02 21.41 -5.89
N ASP A 290 -23.72 21.17 -5.98
CA ASP A 290 -23.17 19.86 -6.32
C ASP A 290 -23.64 18.89 -5.23
N PHE A 291 -24.51 17.95 -5.61
CA PHE A 291 -24.61 16.69 -4.90
C PHE A 291 -23.24 16.04 -5.00
N ASP A 292 -22.42 16.27 -3.97
CA ASP A 292 -21.13 15.65 -3.84
C ASP A 292 -21.31 14.13 -3.80
N ASP A 293 -20.91 13.46 -4.88
CA ASP A 293 -20.84 12.00 -4.98
C ASP A 293 -19.60 11.44 -4.25
N GLU A 294 -18.75 12.28 -3.63
CA GLU A 294 -17.71 11.81 -2.70
C GLU A 294 -18.39 11.24 -1.46
N ASP A 295 -18.57 9.91 -1.47
CA ASP A 295 -18.91 9.16 -0.29
C ASP A 295 -17.79 9.38 0.75
N PRO A 296 -18.05 10.07 1.87
CA PRO A 296 -17.04 10.32 2.89
C PRO A 296 -16.55 9.04 3.57
N ASP A 297 -17.16 7.89 3.27
CA ASP A 297 -16.75 6.58 3.76
C ASP A 297 -15.79 5.84 2.78
N ASP A 298 -15.52 6.34 1.57
CA ASP A 298 -14.69 5.67 0.55
C ASP A 298 -13.18 5.60 0.90
N ASP A 299 -12.73 6.42 1.85
CA ASP A 299 -11.37 6.39 2.40
C ASP A 299 -11.24 5.57 3.70
N LEU A 300 -12.34 5.01 4.21
CA LEU A 300 -12.36 4.19 5.40
C LEU A 300 -11.97 2.74 5.08
N ASP A 301 -10.75 2.35 5.44
CA ASP A 301 -10.33 0.95 5.48
C ASP A 301 -10.96 0.22 6.71
N ILE A 302 -12.27 -0.05 6.67
CA ILE A 302 -13.01 -0.90 7.63
C ILE A 302 -13.28 -2.31 7.10
#